data_AF-A0A2W7G422-F1
#
_entry.id   AF-A0A2W7G422-F1
#
_cell.length_a   1.000
_cell.length_b   1.000
_cell.length_c   1.000
_cell.angle_alpha   90.00
_cell.angle_beta   90.00
_cell.angle_gamma   90.00
#
_symmetry.space_group_name_H-M   'P 1'
#
loop_
_entity.id
_entity.type
_entity.pdbx_description
1 polymer ?
#
loop_
_entity_poly.entity_id
_entity_poly.type
_entity_poly.pdbx_seq_one_letter_code
_entity_poly.pdbx_strand_id
1 'polypeptide(L)'
;MSSLKEEYLKKAEDLKLTNELNQDQKDLIKLILDKFDDNDKNLQNIYQFLIKRIKLGFVFDVAPSVDSKQIALLKKDEKLSFGDFIDPNQNYLIIGENYDALKNLLVIERERERESKFLLSLM
;
A
#
# COMPACT_ATOMS: atom_id res chain seq x y z
N MET A 1 32.87 -21.00 -20.04
CA MET A 1 32.00 -19.91 -20.52
C MET A 1 30.63 -20.20 -19.96
N SER A 2 30.04 -19.28 -19.19
CA SER A 2 28.66 -19.46 -18.72
C SER A 2 27.69 -19.29 -19.88
N SER A 3 26.63 -20.08 -19.92
CA SER A 3 25.61 -19.94 -20.95
C SER A 3 24.84 -18.61 -20.81
N LEU A 4 24.15 -18.19 -21.87
CA LEU A 4 23.36 -16.96 -21.84
C LEU A 4 22.23 -17.03 -20.79
N LYS A 5 21.63 -18.22 -20.60
CA LYS A 5 20.64 -18.48 -19.56
C LYS A 5 21.25 -18.39 -18.16
N GLU A 6 22.44 -18.96 -17.95
CA GLU A 6 23.14 -18.85 -16.66
C GLU A 6 23.45 -17.39 -16.31
N GLU A 7 23.82 -16.58 -17.29
CA GLU A 7 24.05 -15.14 -17.10
C GLU A 7 22.75 -14.41 -16.70
N TYR A 8 21.61 -14.73 -17.33
CA TYR A 8 20.31 -14.15 -17.00
C TYR A 8 19.77 -14.62 -15.64
N LEU A 9 20.00 -15.88 -15.27
CA LEU A 9 19.65 -16.40 -13.95
C LEU A 9 20.45 -15.71 -12.85
N LYS A 10 21.76 -15.50 -13.05
CA LYS A 10 22.59 -14.72 -12.13
C LYS A 10 22.10 -13.28 -12.01
N LYS A 11 21.85 -12.61 -13.13
CA LYS A 11 21.32 -11.24 -13.10
C LYS A 11 19.99 -11.16 -12.37
N ALA A 12 19.10 -12.15 -12.53
CA ALA A 12 17.84 -12.22 -11.79
C ALA A 12 18.02 -12.42 -10.28
N GLU A 13 19.08 -13.12 -9.85
CA GLU A 13 19.46 -13.24 -8.43
C GLU A 13 20.10 -11.96 -7.88
N ASP A 14 20.96 -11.31 -8.67
CA ASP A 14 21.68 -10.09 -8.30
C ASP A 14 20.78 -8.84 -8.25
N LEU A 15 19.57 -8.90 -8.83
CA LEU A 15 18.47 -7.95 -8.58
C LEU A 15 18.05 -7.88 -7.10
N LYS A 16 18.71 -8.59 -6.18
CA LYS A 16 18.62 -8.38 -4.73
C LYS A 16 19.17 -7.04 -4.25
N LEU A 17 20.04 -6.36 -5.00
CA LEU A 17 20.62 -5.08 -4.59
C LEU A 17 19.67 -3.88 -4.73
N THR A 18 18.60 -4.02 -5.52
CA THR A 18 17.49 -3.08 -5.57
C THR A 18 16.28 -3.76 -4.92
N ASN A 19 15.64 -3.14 -3.93
CA ASN A 19 14.46 -3.68 -3.21
C ASN A 19 13.20 -3.87 -4.11
N GLU A 20 13.39 -4.07 -5.41
CA GLU A 20 12.37 -4.00 -6.46
C GLU A 20 11.63 -5.34 -6.65
N LEU A 21 12.19 -6.47 -6.18
CA LEU A 21 11.60 -7.80 -6.36
C LEU A 21 11.56 -8.61 -5.06
N ASN A 22 10.37 -9.09 -4.69
CA ASN A 22 10.19 -10.06 -3.63
C ASN A 22 10.64 -11.47 -4.08
N GLN A 23 10.71 -12.41 -3.13
CA GLN A 23 11.22 -13.76 -3.40
C GLN A 23 10.34 -14.53 -4.41
N ASP A 24 9.01 -14.42 -4.29
CA ASP A 24 8.06 -15.08 -5.21
C ASP A 24 8.22 -14.63 -6.66
N GLN A 25 8.46 -13.33 -6.88
CA GLN A 25 8.70 -12.77 -8.22
C GLN A 25 10.03 -13.25 -8.80
N LYS A 26 11.08 -13.38 -7.97
CA LYS A 26 12.38 -13.94 -8.39
C LYS A 26 12.22 -15.39 -8.82
N ASP A 27 11.50 -16.18 -8.03
CA ASP A 27 11.27 -17.59 -8.32
C ASP A 27 10.42 -17.78 -9.60
N LEU A 28 9.44 -16.91 -9.83
CA LEU A 28 8.67 -16.87 -11.07
C LEU A 28 9.53 -16.52 -12.29
N ILE A 29 10.42 -15.53 -12.18
CA ILE A 29 11.34 -15.15 -13.26
C ILE A 29 12.23 -16.35 -13.62
N LYS A 30 12.80 -17.03 -12.63
CA LYS A 30 13.63 -18.23 -12.86
C LYS A 30 12.83 -19.34 -13.53
N LEU A 31 11.62 -19.61 -13.06
CA LEU A 31 10.75 -20.64 -13.63
C LEU A 31 10.35 -20.34 -15.08
N ILE A 32 10.17 -19.07 -15.43
CA ILE A 32 9.92 -18.65 -16.82
C ILE A 32 11.18 -18.83 -17.67
N LEU A 33 12.33 -18.35 -17.20
CA LEU A 33 13.61 -18.49 -17.91
C LEU A 33 14.01 -19.96 -18.10
N ASP A 34 13.64 -20.83 -17.16
CA ASP A 34 13.98 -22.25 -17.24
C ASP A 34 13.28 -23.00 -18.37
N LYS A 35 12.14 -22.49 -18.84
CA LYS A 35 11.39 -23.06 -19.96
C LYS A 35 12.01 -22.81 -21.34
N PHE A 36 13.07 -22.00 -21.40
CA PHE A 36 13.75 -21.68 -22.65
C PHE A 36 15.13 -22.34 -22.69
N ASP A 37 15.49 -22.82 -23.88
CA ASP A 37 16.83 -23.33 -24.17
C ASP A 37 17.82 -22.17 -24.36
N ASP A 38 19.12 -22.45 -24.15
CA ASP A 38 20.19 -21.46 -24.28
C ASP A 38 20.27 -20.79 -25.66
N ASN A 39 19.86 -21.51 -26.71
CA ASN A 39 19.87 -21.05 -28.10
C ASN A 39 18.52 -20.50 -28.58
N ASP A 40 17.52 -20.41 -27.70
CA ASP A 40 16.21 -19.87 -28.07
C ASP A 40 16.32 -18.36 -28.29
N LYS A 41 15.95 -17.92 -29.50
CA LYS A 41 15.92 -16.50 -29.89
C LYS A 41 15.01 -15.67 -29.00
N ASN A 42 14.01 -16.28 -28.37
CA ASN A 42 13.06 -15.63 -27.49
C ASN A 42 13.59 -15.44 -26.06
N LEU A 43 14.64 -16.17 -25.64
CA LEU A 43 15.21 -16.07 -24.29
C LEU A 43 15.59 -14.62 -23.96
N GLN A 44 16.29 -13.96 -24.88
CA GLN A 44 16.70 -12.57 -24.74
C GLN A 44 15.50 -11.60 -24.71
N ASN A 45 14.47 -11.84 -25.52
CA ASN A 45 13.28 -10.99 -25.58
C ASN A 45 12.46 -11.08 -24.29
N ILE A 46 12.34 -12.29 -23.74
CA ILE A 46 11.58 -12.57 -22.52
C ILE A 46 12.31 -12.00 -21.31
N TYR A 47 13.62 -12.16 -21.22
CA TYR A 47 14.42 -11.52 -20.18
C TYR A 47 14.23 -9.99 -20.18
N GLN A 48 14.30 -9.35 -21.35
CA GLN A 48 14.06 -7.90 -21.47
C GLN A 48 12.63 -7.51 -21.07
N PHE A 49 11.62 -8.32 -21.42
CA PHE A 49 10.23 -8.08 -21.03
C PHE A 49 10.05 -8.16 -19.51
N LEU A 50 10.60 -9.20 -18.88
CA LEU A 50 10.53 -9.42 -17.43
C LEU A 50 11.15 -8.25 -16.65
N ILE A 51 12.29 -7.72 -17.11
CA ILE A 51 12.96 -6.59 -16.47
C ILE A 51 12.25 -5.26 -16.71
N LYS A 52 11.67 -5.02 -17.89
CA LYS A 52 10.93 -3.77 -18.15
C LYS A 52 9.72 -3.60 -17.22
N ARG A 53 9.05 -4.69 -16.84
CA ARG A 53 7.93 -4.66 -15.89
C ARG A 53 8.34 -4.16 -14.50
N ILE A 54 9.62 -4.29 -14.14
CA ILE A 54 10.17 -3.86 -12.84
C ILE A 54 10.12 -2.32 -12.70
N LYS A 55 10.21 -1.58 -13.81
CA LYS A 55 10.47 -0.13 -13.77
C LYS A 55 9.24 0.78 -13.64
N LEU A 56 8.03 0.24 -13.47
CA LEU A 56 6.78 1.02 -13.63
C LEU A 56 5.97 1.27 -12.34
N GLY A 57 6.53 1.01 -11.15
CA GLY A 57 5.83 1.21 -9.88
C GLY A 57 6.52 2.23 -8.97
N PHE A 58 5.73 3.00 -8.21
CA PHE A 58 6.23 3.69 -7.02
C PHE A 58 6.60 2.64 -5.97
N VAL A 59 7.89 2.45 -5.73
CA VAL A 59 8.40 1.62 -4.63
C VAL A 59 8.62 2.55 -3.45
N PHE A 60 7.83 2.36 -2.38
CA PHE A 60 8.13 3.01 -1.11
C PHE A 60 9.22 2.17 -0.41
N ASP A 61 10.34 2.81 -0.03
CA ASP A 61 11.43 2.13 0.69
C ASP A 61 10.97 1.51 2.02
N VAL A 62 9.91 2.07 2.60
CA VAL A 62 9.21 1.57 3.78
C VAL A 62 7.72 1.77 3.56
N ALA A 63 6.96 0.67 3.55
CA ALA A 63 5.52 0.78 3.63
C ALA A 63 5.16 1.39 5.01
N PRO A 64 4.26 2.39 5.10
CA PRO A 64 3.84 2.92 6.39
C PRO A 64 3.33 1.76 7.25
N SER A 65 4.07 1.45 8.32
CA SER A 65 3.71 0.36 9.22
C SER A 65 2.49 0.80 10.02
N VAL A 66 1.33 0.30 9.64
CA VAL A 66 0.12 0.46 10.45
C VAL A 66 0.29 -0.46 11.66
N ASP A 67 0.51 0.10 12.84
CA ASP A 67 0.54 -0.72 14.07
C ASP A 67 -0.87 -1.27 14.31
N SER A 68 -1.06 -2.52 13.89
CA SER A 68 -2.35 -3.23 14.00
C SER A 68 -2.70 -3.64 15.44
N LYS A 69 -1.80 -3.45 16.41
CA LYS A 69 -2.02 -3.84 17.81
C LYS A 69 -2.59 -2.71 18.67
N GLN A 70 -2.64 -1.49 18.14
CA GLN A 70 -3.09 -0.32 18.88
C GLN A 70 -4.38 0.25 18.29
N ILE A 71 -5.23 0.80 19.15
CA ILE A 71 -6.46 1.49 18.77
C ILE A 71 -6.37 2.91 19.30
N ALA A 72 -6.49 3.88 18.41
CA ALA A 72 -6.63 5.29 18.75
C ALA A 72 -8.11 5.68 18.77
N LEU A 73 -8.49 6.48 19.76
CA LEU A 73 -9.85 7.02 19.92
C LEU A 73 -9.80 8.55 19.98
N LEU A 74 -10.72 9.21 19.28
CA LEU A 74 -10.90 10.65 19.44
C LEU A 74 -11.61 10.95 20.76
N LYS A 75 -11.04 11.88 21.53
CA LYS A 75 -11.62 12.39 22.77
C LYS A 75 -11.68 13.90 22.71
N LYS A 76 -12.85 14.47 23.02
CA LYS A 76 -13.01 15.92 23.13
C LYS A 76 -12.23 16.45 24.33
N ASP A 77 -11.49 17.54 24.13
CA ASP A 77 -10.86 18.28 25.21
C ASP A 77 -11.76 19.43 25.66
N GLU A 78 -12.51 19.21 26.74
CA GLU A 78 -13.45 20.20 27.26
C GLU A 78 -12.79 21.50 27.73
N LYS A 79 -11.50 21.48 28.10
CA LYS A 79 -10.79 22.68 28.58
C LYS A 79 -10.38 23.60 27.45
N LEU A 80 -10.14 23.05 26.27
CA LEU A 80 -9.66 23.76 25.08
C LEU A 80 -10.77 23.93 24.02
N SER A 81 -12.00 23.51 24.33
CA SER A 81 -13.15 23.67 23.46
C SER A 81 -13.86 24.99 23.74
N PHE A 82 -14.22 25.73 22.68
CA PHE A 82 -14.95 26.99 22.76
C PHE A 82 -16.32 26.83 22.07
N GLY A 83 -17.40 27.30 22.70
CA GLY A 83 -18.76 27.35 22.14
C GLY A 83 -19.68 26.17 22.50
N ASP A 84 -20.99 26.37 22.30
CA ASP A 84 -22.02 25.33 22.44
C ASP A 84 -22.04 24.42 21.19
N PHE A 85 -22.31 23.12 21.37
CA PHE A 85 -22.23 22.06 20.36
C PHE A 85 -23.17 22.18 19.13
N ILE A 86 -23.91 23.28 19.01
CA ILE A 86 -25.02 23.46 18.05
C ILE A 86 -24.74 24.60 17.08
N ASP A 87 -23.48 24.84 16.74
CA ASP A 87 -23.15 25.78 15.65
C ASP A 87 -22.61 25.01 14.43
N PRO A 88 -23.36 24.96 13.31
CA PRO A 88 -22.95 24.26 12.10
C PRO A 88 -21.72 24.87 11.39
N ASN A 89 -21.21 26.03 11.86
CA ASN A 89 -20.06 26.72 11.26
C ASN A 89 -18.74 26.57 12.05
N GLN A 90 -18.61 25.56 12.92
CA GLN A 90 -17.39 25.38 13.71
C GLN A 90 -16.26 24.67 12.97
N ASN A 91 -15.06 25.24 13.09
CA ASN A 91 -13.81 24.59 12.71
C ASN A 91 -13.30 23.73 13.86
N TYR A 92 -12.85 22.51 13.56
CA TYR A 92 -12.29 21.58 14.56
C TYR A 92 -10.77 21.47 14.42
N LEU A 93 -10.08 21.53 15.56
CA LEU A 93 -8.68 21.14 15.66
C LEU A 93 -8.58 19.73 16.25
N ILE A 94 -7.92 18.83 15.54
CA ILE A 94 -7.66 17.46 16.00
C ILE A 94 -6.15 17.31 16.17
N ILE A 95 -5.72 16.79 17.31
CA ILE A 95 -4.31 16.59 17.64
C ILE A 95 -4.03 15.09 17.72
N GLY A 96 -3.13 14.59 16.87
CA GLY A 96 -2.75 13.18 16.80
C GLY A 96 -2.22 12.78 15.41
N GLU A 97 -1.95 11.50 15.22
CA GLU A 97 -1.57 10.95 13.91
C GLU A 97 -2.73 11.07 12.91
N ASN A 98 -2.43 11.56 11.70
CA ASN A 98 -3.45 11.82 10.68
C ASN A 98 -4.25 10.58 10.29
N TYR A 99 -3.58 9.43 10.17
CA TYR A 99 -4.22 8.17 9.80
C TYR A 99 -5.28 7.74 10.81
N ASP A 100 -4.94 7.82 12.10
CA ASP A 100 -5.82 7.43 13.20
C ASP A 100 -6.99 8.40 13.36
N ALA A 101 -6.73 9.70 13.24
CA ALA A 101 -7.77 10.73 13.27
C ALA A 101 -8.80 10.52 12.15
N LEU A 102 -8.35 10.33 10.90
CA LEU A 102 -9.22 10.12 9.76
C LEU A 102 -10.05 8.83 9.89
N LYS A 103 -9.46 7.75 10.41
CA LYS A 103 -10.16 6.49 10.64
C LYS A 103 -11.30 6.65 11.65
N ASN A 104 -11.09 7.42 12.72
CA ASN A 104 -12.12 7.72 13.71
C ASN A 104 -13.23 8.61 13.12
N LEU A 105 -12.86 9.67 12.38
CA LEU A 105 -13.83 10.55 11.72
C LEU A 105 -14.75 9.81 10.74
N LEU A 106 -14.19 8.85 9.98
CA LEU A 106 -14.97 8.02 9.07
C LEU A 106 -16.05 7.21 9.81
N VAL A 107 -15.75 6.70 11.00
CA VAL A 107 -16.74 5.96 11.82
C VAL A 107 -17.83 6.91 12.32
N ILE A 108 -17.45 8.08 12.82
CA ILE A 108 -18.40 9.10 13.31
C ILE A 108 -19.38 9.51 12.20
N GLU A 109 -18.88 9.81 11.00
CA GLU A 109 -19.74 10.18 9.87
C GLU A 109 -20.69 9.05 9.44
N ARG A 110 -20.23 7.80 9.45
CA ARG A 110 -21.07 6.64 9.15
C ARG A 110 -22.19 6.42 10.17
N GLU A 111 -21.96 6.75 11.45
CA GLU A 111 -23.03 6.70 12.46
C GLU A 111 -24.01 7.86 12.27
N ARG A 112 -23.52 9.08 12.03
CA ARG A 112 -24.35 10.25 11.73
C ARG A 112 -25.29 10.01 10.54
N GLU A 113 -24.79 9.43 9.46
CA GLU A 113 -25.61 9.05 8.30
C GLU A 113 -26.66 7.99 8.63
N ARG A 114 -26.31 6.99 9.45
CA ARG A 114 -27.23 5.94 9.88
C ARG A 114 -28.36 6.50 10.72
N GLU A 115 -28.04 7.35 11.70
CA GLU A 115 -29.03 8.04 12.52
C GLU A 115 -29.95 8.92 11.65
N SER A 116 -29.37 9.68 10.71
CA SER A 116 -30.14 10.52 9.78
C SER A 116 -31.13 9.71 8.95
N LYS A 117 -30.69 8.56 8.40
CA LYS A 117 -31.56 7.64 7.64
C LYS A 117 -32.65 7.01 8.50
N PHE A 118 -32.31 6.63 9.73
CA PHE A 118 -33.26 6.05 10.67
C PHE A 118 -34.36 7.06 11.06
N LEU A 119 -34.00 8.30 11.36
CA LEU A 119 -34.95 9.36 11.66
C LEU A 119 -35.88 9.66 10.47
N LEU A 120 -35.33 9.68 9.24
CA LEU A 120 -36.14 9.84 8.03
C LEU A 120 -37.11 8.68 7.80
N SER A 121 -36.81 7.47 8.26
CA SER A 121 -37.72 6.31 8.12
C SER A 121 -38.86 6.28 9.14
N LEU A 122 -38.76 7.08 10.19
CA LEU A 122 -39.75 7.19 11.28
C LEU A 122 -40.75 8.34 11.06
N MET A 123 -40.51 9.20 10.07
CA MET A 123 -41.38 10.29 9.62
C MET A 123 -42.24 9.84 8.45
#